data_AF-A0A7C4DHW1-F1
#
_entry.id   AF-A0A7C4DHW1-F1
#
_cell.length_a   1.000
_cell.length_b   1.000
_cell.length_c   1.000
_cell.angle_alpha   90.00
_cell.angle_beta   90.00
_cell.angle_gamma   90.00
#
_symmetry.space_group_name_H-M   'P 1'
#
loop_
_entity.id
_entity.type
_entity.pdbx_description
1 polymer ?
#
loop_
_entity_poly.entity_id
_entity_poly.type
_entity_poly.pdbx_seq_one_letter_code
_entity_poly.pdbx_strand_id
1 'polypeptide(L)'
;MRELSQHTKLVGVNVEVEKLIGIISEEVPRRRTPIHWIILSFVIRDFKVWWTYKFWLLLDVSGIVLFVVTYYLFSLITTSQQVQEAGYVVGGYFTFALIGIAFQQYVHFAVQSINESIREEQWNGTMETILSTATDFRIFLLGEVCFSFIVSSILLLMSLLIGFMLGARFYVTPLSI
;
A
#
# COMPACT_ATOMS: atom_id res chain seq x y z
N MET A 1 -5.76 -39.63 58.99
CA MET A 1 -7.10 -39.26 58.50
C MET A 1 -7.18 -37.87 57.85
N ARG A 2 -6.33 -36.87 58.18
CA ARG A 2 -6.35 -35.54 57.53
C ARG A 2 -5.94 -35.54 56.05
N GLU A 3 -5.01 -36.41 55.63
CA GLU A 3 -4.46 -36.37 54.26
C GLU A 3 -5.43 -36.90 53.17
N LEU A 4 -6.25 -37.89 53.49
CA LEU A 4 -7.28 -38.40 52.56
C LEU A 4 -8.40 -37.38 52.30
N SER A 5 -8.72 -36.54 53.29
CA SER A 5 -9.70 -35.46 53.14
C SER A 5 -9.18 -34.34 52.23
N GLN A 6 -7.87 -34.05 52.28
CA GLN A 6 -7.24 -33.03 51.45
C GLN A 6 -7.17 -33.46 49.97
N HIS A 7 -6.80 -34.72 49.71
CA HIS A 7 -6.80 -35.28 48.35
C HIS A 7 -8.19 -35.27 47.68
N THR A 8 -9.25 -35.61 48.42
CA THR A 8 -10.62 -35.62 47.88
C THR A 8 -11.10 -34.20 47.54
N LYS A 9 -10.68 -33.20 48.31
CA LYS A 9 -11.01 -31.78 48.08
C LYS A 9 -10.28 -31.22 46.84
N LEU A 10 -9.02 -31.61 46.64
CA LEU A 10 -8.22 -31.20 45.48
C LEU A 10 -8.74 -31.83 44.17
N VAL A 11 -9.20 -33.07 44.20
CA VAL A 11 -9.81 -33.75 43.04
C VAL A 11 -11.14 -33.09 42.66
N GLY A 12 -12.00 -32.74 43.63
CA GLY A 12 -13.26 -32.05 43.38
C GLY A 12 -13.10 -30.67 42.75
N VAL A 13 -12.10 -29.90 43.20
CA VAL A 13 -11.75 -28.59 42.61
C VAL A 13 -11.26 -28.75 41.16
N ASN A 14 -10.47 -29.80 40.87
CA ASN A 14 -9.95 -30.01 39.52
C ASN A 14 -11.06 -30.34 38.51
N VAL A 15 -12.07 -31.12 38.93
CA VAL A 15 -13.24 -31.45 38.09
C VAL A 15 -14.11 -30.22 37.82
N GLU A 16 -14.28 -29.33 38.80
CA GLU A 16 -15.04 -28.09 38.63
C GLU A 16 -14.31 -27.09 37.73
N VAL A 17 -12.97 -27.01 37.85
CA VAL A 17 -12.10 -26.22 36.98
C VAL A 17 -12.10 -26.75 35.55
N GLU A 18 -11.99 -28.06 35.32
CA GLU A 18 -12.07 -28.66 33.99
C GLU A 18 -13.43 -28.41 33.33
N LYS A 19 -14.51 -28.45 34.10
CA LYS A 19 -15.86 -28.14 33.62
C LYS A 19 -16.03 -26.67 33.27
N LEU A 20 -15.46 -25.75 34.06
CA LEU A 20 -15.38 -24.33 33.75
C LEU A 20 -14.54 -24.05 32.50
N ILE A 21 -13.38 -24.71 32.36
CA ILE A 21 -12.55 -24.63 31.15
C ILE A 21 -13.32 -25.15 29.93
N GLY A 22 -14.12 -26.21 30.07
CA GLY A 22 -14.97 -26.73 28.99
C GLY A 22 -16.12 -25.80 28.60
N ILE A 23 -16.69 -25.05 29.56
CA ILE A 23 -17.74 -24.06 29.29
C ILE A 23 -17.15 -22.79 28.66
N ILE A 24 -15.93 -22.40 29.05
CA ILE A 24 -15.25 -21.17 28.59
C ILE A 24 -14.43 -21.42 27.32
N SER A 25 -14.02 -22.67 27.05
CA SER A 25 -13.36 -23.05 25.80
C SER A 25 -14.38 -23.05 24.69
N GLU A 26 -14.64 -21.87 24.14
CA GLU A 26 -15.22 -21.78 22.82
C GLU A 26 -14.17 -22.34 21.84
N GLU A 27 -14.47 -23.51 21.26
CA GLU A 27 -13.71 -24.03 20.14
C GLU A 27 -13.91 -23.08 18.96
N VAL A 28 -13.15 -21.99 18.90
CA VAL A 28 -13.19 -21.07 17.76
C VAL A 28 -12.62 -21.86 16.58
N PRO A 29 -13.44 -22.25 15.59
CA PRO A 29 -12.92 -23.01 14.46
C PRO A 29 -11.92 -22.11 13.75
N ARG A 30 -10.62 -22.44 13.87
CA ARG A 30 -9.54 -21.77 13.15
C ARG A 30 -9.65 -22.15 11.67
N ARG A 31 -10.62 -21.55 10.98
CA ARG A 31 -10.79 -21.72 9.54
C ARG A 31 -9.56 -21.09 8.90
N ARG A 32 -8.74 -21.90 8.24
CA ARG A 32 -7.55 -21.40 7.53
C ARG A 32 -8.02 -20.51 6.40
N THR A 33 -7.90 -19.20 6.58
CA THR A 33 -8.19 -18.24 5.52
C THR A 33 -7.08 -18.34 4.48
N PRO A 34 -7.40 -18.56 3.20
CA PRO A 34 -6.41 -18.51 2.13
C PRO A 34 -5.72 -17.15 2.05
N ILE A 35 -4.41 -17.15 1.76
CA ILE A 35 -3.53 -15.97 1.77
C ILE A 35 -4.06 -14.84 0.86
N HIS A 36 -4.54 -15.17 -0.34
CA HIS A 36 -5.03 -14.16 -1.28
C HIS A 36 -6.26 -13.40 -0.77
N TRP A 37 -7.12 -14.04 0.05
CA TRP A 37 -8.25 -13.35 0.68
C TRP A 37 -7.78 -12.40 1.80
N ILE A 38 -6.73 -12.76 2.51
CA ILE A 38 -6.11 -11.89 3.53
C ILE A 38 -5.55 -10.64 2.84
N ILE A 39 -4.75 -10.81 1.78
CA ILE A 39 -4.20 -9.71 0.99
C ILE A 39 -5.32 -8.82 0.45
N LEU A 40 -6.35 -9.42 -0.16
CA LEU A 40 -7.48 -8.66 -0.67
C LEU A 40 -8.22 -7.88 0.44
N SER A 41 -8.29 -8.43 1.64
CA SER A 41 -8.92 -7.75 2.79
C SER A 41 -8.14 -6.50 3.20
N PHE A 42 -6.81 -6.56 3.19
CA PHE A 42 -5.95 -5.38 3.43
C PHE A 42 -6.14 -4.33 2.33
N VAL A 43 -6.09 -4.74 1.05
CA VAL A 43 -6.32 -3.83 -0.08
C VAL A 43 -7.67 -3.13 0.00
N ILE A 44 -8.75 -3.85 0.35
CA ILE A 44 -10.09 -3.25 0.51
C ILE A 44 -10.14 -2.31 1.72
N ARG A 45 -9.49 -2.66 2.84
CA ARG A 45 -9.38 -1.80 4.02
C ARG A 45 -8.71 -0.49 3.65
N ASP A 46 -7.55 -0.56 3.00
CA ASP A 46 -6.73 0.61 2.69
C ASP A 46 -7.41 1.49 1.65
N PHE A 47 -8.06 0.88 0.67
CA PHE A 47 -8.91 1.62 -0.27
C PHE A 47 -10.03 2.40 0.43
N LYS A 48 -10.70 1.80 1.43
CA LYS A 48 -11.74 2.51 2.20
C LYS A 48 -11.16 3.66 3.01
N VAL A 49 -10.00 3.47 3.64
CA VAL A 49 -9.31 4.54 4.36
C VAL A 49 -8.99 5.66 3.39
N TRP A 50 -8.27 5.37 2.31
CA TRP A 50 -7.88 6.33 1.29
C TRP A 50 -9.08 7.13 0.74
N TRP A 51 -10.17 6.46 0.40
CA TRP A 51 -11.38 7.10 -0.15
C TRP A 51 -12.13 7.97 0.87
N THR A 52 -12.08 7.60 2.15
CA THR A 52 -12.78 8.34 3.21
C THR A 52 -12.10 9.70 3.47
N TYR A 53 -10.77 9.77 3.34
CA TYR A 53 -9.97 10.99 3.55
C TYR A 53 -9.93 11.87 2.29
N LYS A 54 -11.09 12.45 1.92
CA LYS A 54 -11.27 13.28 0.72
C LYS A 54 -10.28 14.45 0.59
N PHE A 55 -9.90 15.07 1.72
CA PHE A 55 -8.93 16.17 1.70
C PHE A 55 -7.53 15.69 1.29
N TRP A 56 -7.10 14.53 1.78
CA TRP A 56 -5.80 13.96 1.42
C TRP A 56 -5.77 13.61 -0.07
N LEU A 57 -6.83 12.97 -0.57
CA LEU A 57 -6.99 12.66 -1.99
C LEU A 57 -6.96 13.92 -2.87
N LEU A 58 -7.57 15.02 -2.42
CA LEU A 58 -7.50 16.30 -3.14
C LEU A 58 -6.06 16.83 -3.21
N LEU A 59 -5.31 16.75 -2.11
CA LEU A 59 -3.92 17.19 -2.08
C LEU A 59 -3.04 16.35 -3.01
N ASP A 60 -3.21 15.03 -3.05
CA ASP A 60 -2.48 14.15 -3.96
C ASP A 60 -2.73 14.53 -5.43
N VAL A 61 -4.00 14.64 -5.81
CA VAL A 61 -4.38 14.99 -7.20
C VAL A 61 -3.88 16.38 -7.55
N SER A 62 -4.03 17.35 -6.66
CA SER A 62 -3.54 18.72 -6.87
C SER A 62 -2.02 18.76 -7.00
N GLY A 63 -1.31 17.97 -6.19
CA GLY A 63 0.14 17.81 -6.25
C GLY A 63 0.59 17.32 -7.62
N ILE A 64 -0.05 16.28 -8.14
CA ILE A 64 0.25 15.72 -9.48
C ILE A 64 -0.03 16.75 -10.57
N VAL A 65 -1.17 17.45 -10.51
CA VAL A 65 -1.52 18.48 -11.50
C VAL A 65 -0.47 19.60 -11.49
N LEU A 66 -0.18 20.16 -10.31
CA LEU A 66 0.83 21.22 -10.17
C LEU A 66 2.19 20.76 -10.69
N PHE A 67 2.57 19.53 -10.36
CA PHE A 67 3.82 18.94 -10.80
C PHE A 67 3.93 18.85 -12.32
N VAL A 68 2.93 18.27 -12.99
CA VAL A 68 2.88 18.16 -14.46
C VAL A 68 2.87 19.54 -15.11
N VAL A 69 2.08 20.48 -14.55
CA VAL A 69 2.03 21.87 -15.03
C VAL A 69 3.38 22.56 -14.88
N THR A 70 4.14 22.34 -13.80
CA THR A 70 5.49 22.88 -13.66
C THR A 70 6.38 22.44 -14.81
N TYR A 71 6.45 21.13 -15.12
CA TYR A 71 7.28 20.65 -16.23
C TYR A 71 6.79 21.13 -17.60
N TYR A 72 5.47 21.33 -17.75
CA TYR A 72 4.91 21.98 -18.92
C TYR A 72 5.43 23.42 -19.06
N LEU A 73 5.39 24.22 -18.00
CA LEU A 73 5.93 25.59 -18.02
C LEU A 73 7.44 25.62 -18.30
N PHE A 74 8.20 24.69 -17.72
CA PHE A 74 9.63 24.52 -18.04
C PHE A 74 9.85 24.20 -19.53
N SER A 75 8.96 23.42 -20.15
CA SER A 75 9.07 23.13 -21.58
C SER A 75 8.90 24.37 -22.47
N LEU A 76 8.16 25.39 -22.02
CA LEU A 76 7.96 26.63 -22.77
C LEU A 76 9.23 27.49 -22.85
N ILE A 77 10.10 27.38 -21.84
CA ILE A 77 11.38 28.11 -21.77
C ILE A 77 12.57 27.30 -22.28
N THR A 78 12.38 26.02 -22.59
CA THR A 78 13.45 25.11 -23.03
C THR A 78 13.61 25.15 -24.54
N THR A 79 14.80 25.51 -25.04
CA THR A 79 15.07 25.61 -26.48
C THR A 79 15.15 24.22 -27.13
N SER A 80 14.46 24.02 -28.25
CA SER A 80 14.40 22.75 -28.99
C SER A 80 15.78 22.19 -29.41
N GLN A 81 16.79 23.05 -29.52
CA GLN A 81 18.16 22.68 -29.90
C GLN A 81 18.88 21.83 -28.84
N GLN A 82 18.75 22.17 -27.54
CA GLN A 82 19.37 21.39 -26.44
C GLN A 82 18.76 19.98 -26.32
N VAL A 83 17.49 19.85 -26.69
CA VAL A 83 16.71 18.60 -26.63
C VAL A 83 17.04 17.69 -27.81
N GLN A 84 17.23 18.28 -28.99
CA GLN A 84 17.66 17.55 -30.19
C GLN A 84 19.12 17.09 -30.08
N GLU A 85 20.03 17.93 -29.57
CA GLU A 85 21.43 17.58 -29.34
C GLU A 85 21.58 16.45 -28.31
N ALA A 86 20.66 16.34 -27.35
CA ALA A 86 20.61 15.26 -26.37
C ALA A 86 19.92 13.97 -26.87
N GLY A 87 19.50 13.91 -28.15
CA GLY A 87 18.88 12.73 -28.75
C GLY A 87 17.40 12.51 -28.45
N TYR A 88 16.75 13.45 -27.75
CA TYR A 88 15.32 13.36 -27.38
C TYR A 88 14.40 13.92 -28.46
N VAL A 89 14.61 13.49 -29.70
CA VAL A 89 13.95 14.05 -30.90
C VAL A 89 12.46 13.68 -30.98
N VAL A 90 12.08 12.54 -30.41
CA VAL A 90 10.73 11.99 -30.52
C VAL A 90 9.91 12.39 -29.28
N GLY A 91 8.93 13.28 -29.44
CA GLY A 91 8.04 13.73 -28.34
C GLY A 91 8.44 15.04 -27.66
N GLY A 92 9.68 15.50 -27.84
CA GLY A 92 10.19 16.73 -27.24
C GLY A 92 10.43 16.63 -25.72
N TYR A 93 11.02 17.68 -25.14
CA TYR A 93 11.44 17.72 -23.74
C TYR A 93 10.29 17.41 -22.77
N PHE A 94 9.10 17.99 -23.01
CA PHE A 94 7.97 17.82 -22.11
C PHE A 94 7.57 16.35 -21.96
N THR A 95 7.41 15.64 -23.07
CA THR A 95 7.03 14.22 -23.06
C THR A 95 8.09 13.37 -22.37
N PHE A 96 9.38 13.64 -22.64
CA PHE A 96 10.49 12.95 -21.98
C PHE A 96 10.49 13.17 -20.46
N ALA A 97 10.43 14.43 -20.01
CA ALA A 97 10.43 14.79 -18.60
C ALA A 97 9.19 14.22 -17.90
N LEU A 98 8.02 14.32 -18.52
CA LEU A 98 6.78 13.74 -18.00
C LEU A 98 6.92 12.25 -17.71
N ILE A 99 7.37 11.45 -18.69
CA ILE A 99 7.49 10.00 -18.54
C ILE A 99 8.52 9.67 -17.47
N GLY A 100 9.73 10.23 -17.57
CA GLY A 100 10.83 9.89 -16.66
C GLY A 100 10.48 10.21 -15.22
N ILE A 101 9.86 11.36 -14.99
CA ILE A 101 9.63 11.86 -13.65
C ILE A 101 8.36 11.22 -13.04
N ALA A 102 7.31 11.00 -13.83
CA ALA A 102 6.15 10.23 -13.38
C ALA A 102 6.56 8.79 -13.00
N PHE A 103 7.43 8.17 -13.80
CA PHE A 103 7.98 6.84 -13.48
C PHE A 103 8.85 6.86 -12.23
N GLN A 104 9.70 7.89 -12.06
CA GLN A 104 10.50 8.05 -10.85
C GLN A 104 9.61 8.16 -9.60
N GLN A 105 8.53 8.95 -9.65
CA GLN A 105 7.58 9.06 -8.54
C GLN A 105 6.88 7.73 -8.27
N TYR A 106 6.47 7.01 -9.31
CA TYR A 106 5.87 5.68 -9.18
C TYR A 106 6.80 4.73 -8.40
N VAL A 107 8.07 4.64 -8.79
CA VAL A 107 9.06 3.79 -8.09
C VAL A 107 9.30 4.28 -6.67
N HIS A 108 9.41 5.60 -6.48
CA HIS A 108 9.63 6.19 -5.17
C HIS A 108 8.52 5.83 -4.18
N PHE A 109 7.25 6.04 -4.55
CA PHE A 109 6.11 5.70 -3.71
C PHE A 109 6.01 4.19 -3.45
N ALA A 110 6.22 3.36 -4.47
CA ALA A 110 6.21 1.92 -4.31
C ALA A 110 7.26 1.45 -3.28
N VAL A 111 8.46 2.01 -3.28
CA VAL A 111 9.54 1.66 -2.33
C VAL A 111 9.30 2.25 -0.95
N GLN A 112 8.84 3.50 -0.84
CA GLN A 112 8.62 4.16 0.45
C GLN A 112 7.44 3.55 1.22
N SER A 113 6.43 3.03 0.53
CA SER A 113 5.21 2.47 1.12
C SER A 113 5.47 1.50 2.27
N ILE A 114 6.46 0.61 2.15
CA ILE A 114 6.80 -0.37 3.18
C ILE A 114 7.19 0.32 4.49
N ASN A 115 8.06 1.34 4.40
CA ASN A 115 8.53 2.05 5.58
C ASN A 115 7.40 2.88 6.20
N GLU A 116 6.53 3.46 5.37
CA GLU A 116 5.39 4.24 5.79
C GLU A 116 4.35 3.37 6.52
N SER A 117 3.95 2.23 5.96
CA SER A 117 3.01 1.30 6.59
C SER A 117 3.52 0.80 7.94
N ILE A 118 4.81 0.44 8.06
CA ILE A 118 5.39 0.02 9.35
C ILE A 118 5.35 1.17 10.36
N ARG A 119 5.75 2.38 9.92
CA ARG A 119 5.77 3.55 10.78
C ARG A 119 4.37 3.96 11.22
N GLU A 120 3.36 3.82 10.37
CA GLU A 120 1.97 4.11 10.68
C GLU A 120 1.44 3.18 11.79
N GLU A 121 1.68 1.87 11.66
CA GLU A 121 1.28 0.90 12.69
C GLU A 121 2.05 1.08 14.01
N GLN A 122 3.29 1.56 13.96
CA GLN A 122 4.06 1.95 15.15
C GLN A 122 3.48 3.22 15.80
N TRP A 123 3.19 4.24 14.99
CA TRP A 123 2.63 5.51 15.47
C TRP A 123 1.24 5.33 16.10
N ASN A 124 0.42 4.46 15.52
CA ASN A 124 -0.92 4.13 16.00
C ASN A 124 -0.90 3.15 17.20
N GLY A 125 0.26 2.56 17.54
CA GLY A 125 0.40 1.60 18.63
C GLY A 125 -0.22 0.22 18.34
N THR A 126 -0.49 -0.09 17.07
CA THR A 126 -1.20 -1.30 16.62
C THR A 126 -0.25 -2.41 16.16
N MET A 127 1.06 -2.12 16.08
CA MET A 127 2.09 -3.09 15.71
C MET A 127 2.03 -4.38 16.55
N GLU A 128 1.86 -4.27 17.87
CA GLU A 128 1.77 -5.44 18.76
C GLU A 128 0.54 -6.30 18.45
N THR A 129 -0.58 -5.66 18.07
CA THR A 129 -1.81 -6.35 17.70
C THR A 129 -1.64 -7.13 16.40
N ILE A 130 -1.00 -6.52 15.39
CA ILE A 130 -0.70 -7.19 14.12
C ILE A 130 0.22 -8.38 14.34
N LEU A 131 1.29 -8.21 15.12
CA LEU A 131 2.26 -9.28 15.41
C LEU A 131 1.68 -10.41 16.29
N SER A 132 0.64 -10.12 17.08
CA SER A 132 -0.07 -11.11 17.90
C SER A 132 -1.16 -11.87 17.14
N THR A 133 -1.49 -11.45 15.92
CA THR A 133 -2.52 -12.09 15.08
C THR A 133 -1.97 -13.38 14.44
N ALA A 134 -2.85 -14.30 14.04
CA ALA A 134 -2.47 -15.54 13.35
C ALA A 134 -1.90 -15.33 11.92
N THR A 135 -1.83 -14.10 11.43
CA THR A 135 -1.33 -13.73 10.09
C THR A 135 0.15 -13.40 10.17
N ASP A 136 0.99 -14.01 9.31
CA ASP A 136 2.42 -13.67 9.22
C ASP A 136 2.58 -12.20 8.82
N PHE A 137 3.48 -11.48 9.48
CA PHE A 137 3.80 -10.08 9.21
C PHE A 137 4.18 -9.81 7.75
N ARG A 138 4.79 -10.78 7.06
CA ARG A 138 5.08 -10.70 5.62
C ARG A 138 3.82 -10.62 4.77
N ILE A 139 2.75 -11.33 5.14
CA ILE A 139 1.48 -11.30 4.40
C ILE A 139 0.80 -9.94 4.59
N PHE A 140 0.89 -9.38 5.80
CA PHE A 140 0.46 -8.01 6.07
C PHE A 140 1.20 -7.01 5.16
N LEU A 141 2.54 -7.02 5.16
CA LEU A 141 3.34 -6.12 4.31
C LEU A 141 3.06 -6.30 2.81
N LEU A 142 2.81 -7.53 2.36
CA LEU A 142 2.42 -7.77 0.96
C LEU A 142 1.07 -7.12 0.63
N GLY A 143 0.11 -7.13 1.56
CA GLY A 143 -1.17 -6.42 1.43
C GLY A 143 -0.98 -4.91 1.25
N GLU A 144 -0.20 -4.30 2.13
CA GLU A 144 0.17 -2.89 2.10
C GLU A 144 0.80 -2.50 0.75
N VAL A 145 1.84 -3.23 0.36
CA VAL A 145 2.57 -2.99 -0.89
C VAL A 145 1.66 -3.14 -2.10
N CYS A 146 0.81 -4.17 -2.13
CA CYS A 146 -0.15 -4.34 -3.23
C CYS A 146 -1.07 -3.13 -3.40
N PHE A 147 -1.59 -2.58 -2.30
CA PHE A 147 -2.42 -1.38 -2.38
C PHE A 147 -1.63 -0.16 -2.87
N SER A 148 -0.42 0.06 -2.34
CA SER A 148 0.43 1.17 -2.78
C SER A 148 0.77 1.08 -4.27
N PHE A 149 1.08 -0.12 -4.79
CA PHE A 149 1.31 -0.34 -6.22
C PHE A 149 0.08 0.03 -7.08
N ILE A 150 -1.13 -0.29 -6.61
CA ILE A 150 -2.37 0.08 -7.32
C ILE A 150 -2.50 1.60 -7.36
N VAL A 151 -2.38 2.27 -6.22
CA VAL A 151 -2.50 3.74 -6.13
C VAL A 151 -1.41 4.41 -6.97
N SER A 152 -0.14 4.04 -6.81
CA SER A 152 0.96 4.60 -7.61
C SER A 152 0.74 4.40 -9.10
N SER A 153 0.20 3.25 -9.54
CA SER A 153 -0.13 3.01 -10.95
C SER A 153 -1.24 3.95 -11.44
N ILE A 154 -2.27 4.18 -10.63
CA ILE A 154 -3.34 5.14 -10.95
C ILE A 154 -2.75 6.55 -11.07
N LEU A 155 -1.90 6.97 -10.15
CA LEU A 155 -1.27 8.30 -10.17
C LEU A 155 -0.33 8.47 -11.38
N LEU A 156 0.43 7.43 -11.74
CA LEU A 156 1.22 7.38 -12.96
C LEU A 156 0.34 7.60 -14.19
N LEU A 157 -0.74 6.81 -14.34
CA LEU A 157 -1.66 6.96 -15.47
C LEU A 157 -2.33 8.34 -15.52
N MET A 158 -2.73 8.87 -14.36
CA MET A 158 -3.28 10.22 -14.24
C MET A 158 -2.27 11.29 -14.68
N SER A 159 -1.02 11.19 -14.25
CA SER A 159 0.03 12.13 -14.67
C SER A 159 0.26 12.11 -16.19
N LEU A 160 0.29 10.91 -16.79
CA LEU A 160 0.44 10.74 -18.24
C LEU A 160 -0.78 11.29 -19.00
N LEU A 161 -1.98 11.08 -18.46
CA LEU A 161 -3.22 11.62 -19.02
C LEU A 161 -3.25 13.16 -18.97
N ILE A 162 -2.89 13.76 -17.83
CA ILE A 162 -2.82 15.22 -17.69
C ILE A 162 -1.78 15.79 -18.67
N GLY A 163 -0.61 15.16 -18.75
CA GLY A 163 0.43 15.59 -19.69
C GLY A 163 0.00 15.43 -21.15
N PHE A 164 -0.73 14.36 -21.49
CA PHE A 164 -1.35 14.19 -22.81
C PHE A 164 -2.30 15.36 -23.14
N MET A 165 -3.16 15.74 -22.19
CA MET A 165 -4.09 16.87 -22.35
C MET A 165 -3.36 18.21 -22.55
N LEU A 166 -2.17 18.36 -21.96
CA LEU A 166 -1.32 19.55 -22.13
C LEU A 166 -0.44 19.51 -23.40
N GLY A 167 -0.54 18.46 -24.23
CA GLY A 167 0.12 18.37 -25.52
C GLY A 167 1.36 17.46 -25.57
N ALA A 168 1.56 16.60 -24.55
CA ALA A 168 2.57 15.54 -24.65
C ALA A 168 2.23 14.59 -25.81
N ARG A 169 3.25 14.22 -26.59
CA ARG A 169 3.10 13.35 -27.77
C ARG A 169 3.82 12.03 -27.54
N PHE A 170 3.05 10.97 -27.33
CA PHE A 170 3.58 9.62 -27.16
C PHE A 170 3.75 8.96 -28.53
N TYR A 171 4.96 8.56 -28.85
CA TYR A 171 5.28 7.80 -30.06
C TYR A 171 5.63 6.38 -29.65
N VAL A 172 4.89 5.41 -30.17
CA VAL A 172 5.20 3.99 -29.99
C VAL A 172 5.78 3.50 -31.32
N THR A 173 7.11 3.44 -31.39
CA THR A 173 7.79 2.86 -32.56
C THR A 173 7.86 1.35 -32.37
N PRO A 174 7.27 0.52 -33.25
CA PRO A 174 7.26 -0.94 -33.09
C PRO A 174 8.63 -1.62 -33.33
N LEU A 175 9.70 -0.85 -33.54
CA LEU A 175 11.01 -1.33 -33.99
C LEU A 175 12.12 -0.86 -33.03
N SER A 176 12.18 -1.45 -31.85
CA SER A 176 13.36 -1.39 -30.97
C SER A 176 13.42 -2.64 -30.08
N ILE A 177 13.27 -3.80 -30.72
CA ILE A 177 13.77 -5.08 -30.20
C ILE A 177 15.16 -5.29 -30.78
#